data_AF-A0A2J6RP98-F1
#
_entry.id   AF-A0A2J6RP98-F1
#
_cell.length_a   1.000
_cell.length_b   1.000
_cell.length_c   1.000
_cell.angle_alpha   90.00
_cell.angle_beta   90.00
_cell.angle_gamma   90.00
#
_symmetry.space_group_name_H-M   'P 1'
#
loop_
_entity.id
_entity.type
_entity.pdbx_description
1 polymer ?
#
loop_
_entity_poly.entity_id
_entity_poly.type
_entity_poly.pdbx_seq_one_letter_code
_entity_poly.pdbx_strand_id
1 'polypeptide(L)'
;MNKPNTTLTLLTNVKNEPQKTWELVNNQLEPLRQKQFLTRHQITERYVSAQPWEYYQTAMFPCPVVVVGSGNMDHKAYHTYANSRFNPATDRFLNEPHYLDQDYFYDAPLELLPQGNKFETYFDANRKEWDKIFMTYSKDHAYYASVSFKRAISSIRTGFSAKQLATLREQIAVAKESGLKARYWDLPS
;
A
#
# COMPACT_ATOMS: atom_id res chain seq x y z
N MET A 1 20.35 10.90 -7.40
CA MET A 1 20.05 9.68 -8.20
C MET A 1 18.81 9.95 -9.04
N ASN A 2 18.87 9.69 -10.34
CA ASN A 2 17.78 9.94 -11.28
C ASN A 2 16.65 8.92 -11.08
N LYS A 3 15.38 9.37 -11.10
CA LYS A 3 14.23 8.47 -11.19
C LYS A 3 14.41 7.57 -12.42
N PRO A 4 14.16 6.25 -12.32
CA PRO A 4 14.35 5.35 -13.46
C PRO A 4 13.36 5.70 -14.58
N ASN A 5 13.84 5.70 -15.83
CA ASN A 5 12.98 5.92 -17.00
C ASN A 5 12.00 4.76 -17.25
N THR A 6 12.24 3.59 -16.64
CA THR A 6 11.37 2.42 -16.69
C THR A 6 11.47 1.68 -15.36
N THR A 7 10.32 1.24 -14.85
CA THR A 7 10.23 0.46 -13.61
C THR A 7 9.68 -0.93 -13.93
N LEU A 8 10.35 -1.97 -13.45
CA LEU A 8 9.85 -3.34 -13.43
C LEU A 8 9.06 -3.56 -12.14
N THR A 9 7.86 -4.13 -12.22
CA THR A 9 7.11 -4.53 -11.02
C THR A 9 7.07 -6.05 -10.88
N LEU A 10 7.64 -6.55 -9.78
CA LEU A 10 7.54 -7.95 -9.36
C LEU A 10 6.28 -8.11 -8.51
N LEU A 11 5.18 -8.57 -9.11
CA LEU A 11 3.94 -8.87 -8.41
C LEU A 11 3.93 -10.35 -7.98
N THR A 12 4.09 -10.59 -6.68
CA THR A 12 4.24 -11.92 -6.08
C THR A 12 2.93 -12.37 -5.44
N ASN A 13 2.29 -13.37 -6.03
CA ASN A 13 1.00 -13.90 -5.58
C ASN A 13 1.19 -14.98 -4.51
N VAL A 14 1.07 -14.59 -3.24
CA VAL A 14 1.24 -15.47 -2.08
C VAL A 14 -0.05 -16.26 -1.85
N LYS A 15 0.03 -17.59 -1.90
CA LYS A 15 -1.15 -18.45 -1.75
C LYS A 15 -1.34 -19.02 -0.36
N ASN A 16 -0.28 -19.46 0.30
CA ASN A 16 -0.34 -20.15 1.58
C ASN A 16 0.68 -19.57 2.56
N GLU A 17 0.40 -19.70 3.86
CA GLU A 17 1.30 -19.33 4.96
C GLU A 17 2.01 -17.99 4.71
N PRO A 18 1.25 -16.88 4.58
CA PRO A 18 1.77 -15.65 3.99
C PRO A 18 3.01 -15.10 4.71
N GLN A 19 3.10 -15.28 6.02
CA GLN A 19 4.28 -14.88 6.81
C GLN A 19 5.53 -15.66 6.41
N LYS A 20 5.47 -16.99 6.39
CA LYS A 20 6.63 -17.85 6.05
C LYS A 20 7.01 -17.70 4.59
N THR A 21 6.02 -17.69 3.70
CA THR A 21 6.26 -17.51 2.26
C THR A 21 6.90 -16.16 1.98
N TRP A 22 6.41 -15.09 2.62
CA TRP A 22 6.97 -13.76 2.44
C TRP A 22 8.37 -13.62 3.02
N GLU A 23 8.67 -14.28 4.13
CA GLU A 23 10.02 -14.34 4.68
C GLU A 23 11.03 -14.88 3.66
N LEU A 24 10.70 -16.00 2.99
CA LEU A 24 11.55 -16.58 1.96
C LEU A 24 11.72 -15.65 0.76
N VAL A 25 10.64 -15.03 0.30
CA VAL A 25 10.69 -14.04 -0.79
C VAL A 25 11.59 -12.87 -0.39
N ASN A 26 11.38 -12.29 0.79
CA ASN A 26 12.13 -11.14 1.27
C ASN A 26 13.63 -11.43 1.41
N ASN A 27 14.00 -12.65 1.83
CA ASN A 27 15.40 -13.08 1.89
C ASN A 27 16.03 -13.17 0.49
N GLN A 28 15.27 -13.58 -0.53
CA GLN A 28 15.74 -13.62 -1.92
C GLN A 28 15.87 -12.24 -2.56
N LEU A 29 15.28 -11.20 -1.97
CA LEU A 29 15.43 -9.82 -2.44
C LEU A 29 16.79 -9.20 -2.04
N GLU A 30 17.53 -9.82 -1.12
CA GLU A 30 18.76 -9.27 -0.55
C GLU A 30 19.82 -8.86 -1.60
N PRO A 31 20.10 -9.65 -2.66
CA PRO A 31 21.05 -9.23 -3.70
C PRO A 31 20.60 -7.97 -4.47
N LEU A 32 19.29 -7.74 -4.61
CA LEU A 32 18.74 -6.55 -5.25
C LEU A 32 18.75 -5.34 -4.30
N ARG A 33 18.51 -5.58 -3.02
CA ARG A 33 18.58 -4.60 -1.94
C ARG A 33 19.98 -4.03 -1.79
N GLN A 34 20.99 -4.89 -1.74
CA GLN A 34 22.41 -4.48 -1.68
C GLN A 34 22.84 -3.64 -2.88
N LYS A 35 22.26 -3.89 -4.05
CA LYS A 35 22.46 -3.10 -5.27
C LYS A 35 21.59 -1.84 -5.34
N GLN A 36 20.77 -1.57 -4.34
CA GLN A 36 19.82 -0.46 -4.27
C GLN A 36 18.81 -0.44 -5.44
N PHE A 37 18.45 -1.62 -5.97
CA PHE A 37 17.52 -1.72 -7.09
C PHE A 37 16.05 -1.68 -6.67
N LEU A 38 15.77 -1.87 -5.39
CA LEU A 38 14.42 -1.97 -4.86
C LEU A 38 13.87 -0.60 -4.45
N THR A 39 12.65 -0.32 -4.89
CA THR A 39 11.88 0.87 -4.53
C THR A 39 11.51 0.74 -3.07
N ARG A 40 11.73 1.80 -2.29
CA ARG A 40 11.65 1.74 -0.83
C ARG A 40 11.09 3.01 -0.23
N HIS A 41 10.54 2.93 0.97
CA HIS A 41 10.28 4.12 1.78
C HIS A 41 11.55 4.54 2.49
N GLN A 42 11.85 5.84 2.47
CA GLN A 42 12.95 6.41 3.24
C GLN A 42 12.43 7.54 4.11
N ILE A 43 12.98 7.67 5.30
CA ILE A 43 12.77 8.85 6.12
C ILE A 43 13.34 10.05 5.36
N THR A 44 12.52 11.09 5.22
CA THR A 44 12.92 12.34 4.60
C THR A 44 13.08 13.45 5.61
N GLU A 45 12.25 13.48 6.65
CA GLU A 45 12.29 14.54 7.65
C GLU A 45 11.95 14.00 9.04
N ARG A 46 12.57 14.60 10.07
CA ARG A 46 12.30 14.35 11.48
C ARG A 46 11.71 15.62 12.10
N TYR A 47 10.50 15.52 12.61
CA TYR A 47 9.82 16.57 13.34
C TYR A 47 9.90 16.28 14.84
N VAL A 48 10.62 17.13 15.58
CA VAL A 48 10.60 17.11 17.04
C VAL A 48 9.51 18.07 17.48
N SER A 49 8.36 17.54 17.89
CA SER A 49 7.34 18.37 18.54
C SER A 49 7.74 18.64 20.00
N ALA A 50 7.28 19.73 20.61
CA ALA A 50 7.53 20.03 22.02
C ALA A 50 6.79 19.07 23.00
N GLN A 51 6.14 18.02 22.50
CA GLN A 51 5.50 16.94 23.25
C GLN A 51 6.36 15.66 23.12
N PRO A 52 6.24 14.65 24.01
CA PRO A 52 7.24 13.59 24.18
C PRO A 52 7.34 12.56 23.04
N TRP A 53 6.85 12.87 21.84
CA TRP A 53 6.89 12.01 20.67
C TRP A 53 7.50 12.73 19.47
N GLU A 54 8.39 12.00 18.80
CA GLU A 54 9.01 12.40 17.54
C GLU A 54 8.18 11.86 16.37
N TYR A 55 7.98 12.69 15.35
CA TYR A 55 7.31 12.28 14.12
C TYR A 55 8.33 12.23 12.97
N TYR A 56 8.17 11.26 12.09
CA TYR A 56 9.00 11.11 10.89
C TYR A 56 8.11 11.20 9.65
N GLN A 57 8.54 11.96 8.64
CA GLN A 57 7.95 11.88 7.31
C GLN A 57 8.74 10.90 6.46
N THR A 58 8.05 9.96 5.84
CA THR A 58 8.63 9.04 4.86
C THR A 58 8.23 9.46 3.45
N ALA A 59 9.12 9.22 2.50
CA ALA A 59 8.80 9.31 1.09
C ALA A 59 9.19 8.03 0.36
N MET A 60 8.39 7.66 -0.63
CA MET A 60 8.75 6.58 -1.55
C MET A 60 9.90 7.04 -2.44
N PHE A 61 11.02 6.33 -2.35
CA PHE A 61 12.20 6.49 -3.20
C PHE A 61 12.14 5.49 -4.36
N PRO A 62 11.78 5.93 -5.57
CA PRO A 62 11.60 5.05 -6.73
C PRO A 62 12.94 4.50 -7.25
N CYS A 63 12.99 3.19 -7.44
CA CYS A 63 14.14 2.46 -7.99
C CYS A 63 13.69 1.56 -9.17
N PRO A 64 14.63 0.92 -9.90
CA PRO A 64 14.30 0.12 -11.08
C PRO A 64 13.30 -1.02 -10.85
N VAL A 65 13.22 -1.56 -9.64
CA VAL A 65 12.32 -2.67 -9.29
C VAL A 65 11.36 -2.23 -8.17
N VAL A 66 10.07 -2.52 -8.35
CA VAL A 66 9.05 -2.44 -7.30
C VAL A 66 8.60 -3.85 -6.96
N VAL A 67 8.57 -4.21 -5.68
CA VAL A 67 8.12 -5.52 -5.23
C VAL A 67 6.76 -5.39 -4.57
N VAL A 68 5.78 -6.17 -5.02
CA VAL A 68 4.40 -6.13 -4.52
C VAL A 68 3.95 -7.54 -4.11
N GLY A 69 3.61 -7.73 -2.83
CA GLY A 69 2.96 -8.94 -2.33
C GLY A 69 1.46 -8.88 -2.57
N SER A 70 0.89 -9.93 -3.16
CA SER A 70 -0.54 -10.07 -3.46
C SER A 70 -1.05 -11.44 -3.02
N GLY A 71 -2.32 -11.73 -3.27
CA GLY A 71 -2.99 -12.95 -2.80
C GLY A 71 -3.34 -12.86 -1.31
N ASN A 72 -2.90 -13.83 -0.53
CA ASN A 72 -3.13 -13.89 0.92
C ASN A 72 -2.13 -13.02 1.72
N MET A 73 -1.30 -12.22 1.02
CA MET A 73 -0.49 -11.17 1.62
C MET A 73 -1.31 -9.87 1.77
N ASP A 74 -2.38 -9.92 2.57
CA ASP A 74 -3.27 -8.78 2.81
C ASP A 74 -2.68 -7.78 3.83
N HIS A 75 -3.42 -6.70 4.14
CA HIS A 75 -3.04 -5.70 5.13
C HIS A 75 -2.65 -6.33 6.47
N LYS A 76 -3.42 -7.31 6.97
CA LYS A 76 -3.13 -7.95 8.25
C LYS A 76 -1.86 -8.79 8.18
N ALA A 77 -1.66 -9.57 7.13
CA ALA A 77 -0.46 -10.37 6.93
C ALA A 77 0.79 -9.50 6.79
N TYR A 78 0.68 -8.40 6.03
CA TYR A 78 1.71 -7.36 5.92
C TYR A 78 2.08 -6.79 7.27
N HIS A 79 1.11 -6.30 8.04
CA HIS A 79 1.36 -5.78 9.38
C HIS A 79 1.98 -6.84 10.28
N THR A 80 1.44 -8.06 10.31
CA THR A 80 1.97 -9.11 11.18
C THR A 80 3.43 -9.44 10.85
N TYR A 81 3.78 -9.50 9.56
CA TYR A 81 5.16 -9.74 9.12
C TYR A 81 6.08 -8.55 9.43
N ALA A 82 5.63 -7.32 9.18
CA ALA A 82 6.39 -6.12 9.51
C ALA A 82 6.67 -6.04 11.01
N ASN A 83 5.66 -6.36 11.83
CA ASN A 83 5.77 -6.37 13.29
C ASN A 83 6.72 -7.45 13.81
N SER A 84 6.77 -8.64 13.18
CA SER A 84 7.70 -9.70 13.63
C SER A 84 9.16 -9.37 13.38
N ARG A 85 9.45 -8.40 12.49
CA ARG A 85 10.80 -7.91 12.21
C ARG A 85 11.21 -6.70 13.05
N PHE A 86 10.28 -6.11 13.80
CA PHE A 86 10.56 -4.98 14.67
C PHE A 86 11.49 -5.37 15.82
N ASN A 87 12.60 -4.66 15.97
CA ASN A 87 13.52 -4.84 17.08
C ASN A 87 13.47 -3.62 18.00
N PRO A 88 12.83 -3.71 19.18
CA PRO A 88 12.67 -2.57 20.08
C PRO A 88 14.00 -2.01 20.62
N ALA A 89 15.11 -2.74 20.51
CA ALA A 89 16.42 -2.26 20.94
C ALA A 89 17.07 -1.32 19.91
N THR A 90 16.84 -1.53 18.61
CA THR A 90 17.37 -0.70 17.52
C THR A 90 16.37 0.33 17.01
N ASP A 91 15.07 0.05 17.16
CA ASP A 91 13.98 0.81 16.53
C ASP A 91 13.25 1.70 17.57
N ARG A 92 13.97 2.03 18.64
CA ARG A 92 13.50 2.51 19.96
C ARG A 92 12.81 3.88 19.97
N PHE A 93 12.82 4.60 18.85
CA PHE A 93 12.30 5.97 18.73
C PHE A 93 11.08 6.07 17.80
N LEU A 94 10.48 4.94 17.44
CA LEU A 94 9.40 4.87 16.46
C LEU A 94 8.08 4.47 17.14
N ASN A 95 7.19 5.44 17.32
CA ASN A 95 5.82 5.17 17.82
C ASN A 95 4.94 4.43 16.79
N GLU A 96 5.40 4.35 15.54
CA GLU A 96 4.80 3.63 14.42
C GLU A 96 5.85 2.64 13.91
N PRO A 97 5.85 1.38 14.37
CA PRO A 97 7.05 0.55 14.26
C PRO A 97 7.39 -0.04 12.87
N HIS A 98 6.80 0.44 11.76
CA HIS A 98 6.59 -0.47 10.62
C HIS A 98 6.93 0.01 9.21
N TYR A 99 7.44 1.21 8.97
CA TYR A 99 7.48 1.76 7.59
C TYR A 99 8.82 2.33 7.15
N LEU A 100 9.85 2.20 7.97
CA LEU A 100 11.16 2.78 7.68
C LEU A 100 12.01 1.75 6.95
N ASP A 101 12.45 2.11 5.75
CA ASP A 101 13.34 1.32 4.90
C ASP A 101 12.76 -0.01 4.38
N GLN A 102 11.44 -0.18 4.40
CA GLN A 102 10.81 -1.26 3.64
C GLN A 102 10.98 -1.03 2.14
N ASP A 103 11.32 -2.09 1.43
CA ASP A 103 11.56 -2.08 -0.02
C ASP A 103 10.62 -3.01 -0.80
N TYR A 104 9.44 -3.22 -0.21
CA TYR A 104 8.32 -3.94 -0.79
C TYR A 104 7.00 -3.31 -0.32
N PHE A 105 5.93 -3.65 -1.04
CA PHE A 105 4.58 -3.13 -0.85
C PHE A 105 3.59 -4.28 -0.87
N TYR A 106 2.36 -4.08 -0.37
CA TYR A 106 1.27 -5.03 -0.64
C TYR A 106 0.32 -4.52 -1.74
N ASP A 107 -0.49 -5.43 -2.24
CA ASP A 107 -1.57 -5.19 -3.20
C ASP A 107 -2.88 -5.00 -2.44
N ALA A 108 -3.38 -3.77 -2.38
CA ALA A 108 -4.58 -3.46 -1.63
C ALA A 108 -5.85 -4.02 -2.31
N PRO A 109 -6.90 -4.36 -1.54
CA PRO A 109 -8.16 -4.81 -2.12
C PRO A 109 -8.93 -3.64 -2.74
N LEU A 110 -8.91 -3.51 -4.07
CA LEU A 110 -9.53 -2.38 -4.80
C LEU A 110 -11.03 -2.23 -4.52
N GLU A 111 -11.74 -3.33 -4.27
CA GLU A 111 -13.17 -3.31 -3.98
C GLU A 111 -13.53 -2.79 -2.59
N LEU A 112 -12.61 -2.90 -1.63
CA LEU A 112 -12.79 -2.48 -0.24
C LEU A 112 -12.25 -1.06 -0.01
N LEU A 113 -11.52 -0.53 -0.99
CA LEU A 113 -10.89 0.78 -0.94
C LEU A 113 -11.91 1.90 -0.68
N PRO A 114 -13.05 2.00 -1.41
CA PRO A 114 -14.04 3.06 -1.19
C PRO A 114 -14.68 3.05 0.21
N GLN A 115 -14.72 1.89 0.88
CA GLN A 115 -15.24 1.78 2.25
C GLN A 115 -14.15 2.05 3.29
N GLY A 116 -12.91 1.64 3.00
CA GLY A 116 -11.76 1.76 3.91
C GLY A 116 -11.07 3.12 3.86
N ASN A 117 -11.28 3.91 2.81
CA ASN A 117 -10.67 5.21 2.62
C ASN A 117 -11.74 6.30 2.46
N LYS A 118 -11.72 7.29 3.34
CA LYS A 118 -12.59 8.47 3.31
C LYS A 118 -11.73 9.73 3.33
N PHE A 119 -11.94 10.58 2.33
CA PHE A 119 -11.14 11.80 2.11
C PHE A 119 -11.90 13.08 2.48
N GLU A 120 -13.17 12.98 2.88
CA GLU A 120 -13.93 14.14 3.33
C GLU A 120 -13.43 14.60 4.70
N THR A 121 -12.92 15.83 4.76
CA THR A 121 -12.65 16.54 6.01
C THR A 121 -13.85 17.42 6.35
N TYR A 122 -14.51 17.19 7.48
CA TYR A 122 -15.47 18.14 8.02
C TYR A 122 -15.05 18.54 9.44
N PHE A 123 -15.39 19.77 9.83
CA PHE A 123 -15.17 20.22 11.19
C PHE A 123 -16.26 19.65 12.09
N ASP A 124 -15.89 18.73 12.99
CA ASP A 124 -16.79 18.27 14.05
C ASP A 124 -16.88 19.37 15.10
N ALA A 125 -17.95 20.18 15.02
CA ALA A 125 -18.17 21.29 15.93
C ALA A 125 -18.36 20.86 17.40
N ASN A 126 -18.75 19.60 17.66
CA ASN A 126 -18.94 19.08 19.02
C ASN A 126 -17.60 18.68 19.64
N ARG A 127 -16.71 18.07 18.86
CA ARG A 127 -15.35 17.73 19.30
C ARG A 127 -14.35 18.88 19.15
N LYS A 128 -14.72 19.93 18.42
CA LYS A 128 -13.85 21.05 18.00
C LYS A 128 -12.60 20.55 17.25
N GLU A 129 -12.75 19.47 16.51
CA GLU A 129 -11.68 18.82 15.77
C GLU A 129 -12.11 18.62 14.32
N TRP A 130 -11.15 18.65 13.40
CA TRP A 130 -11.39 18.20 12.04
C TRP A 130 -11.45 16.67 12.04
N ASP A 131 -12.53 16.10 11.48
CA ASP A 131 -12.59 14.66 11.26
C ASP A 131 -11.41 14.27 10.36
N LYS A 132 -10.63 13.30 10.84
CA LYS A 132 -9.39 12.89 10.19
C LYS A 132 -9.70 12.18 8.89
N ILE A 133 -8.90 12.46 7.87
CA ILE A 133 -8.77 11.61 6.69
C ILE A 133 -8.47 10.20 7.20
N PHE A 134 -9.38 9.26 6.96
CA PHE A 134 -9.21 7.87 7.35
C PHE A 134 -8.78 7.10 6.11
N MET A 135 -7.54 6.64 6.09
CA MET A 135 -6.97 5.86 4.99
C MET A 135 -6.45 4.53 5.51
N THR A 136 -7.24 3.48 5.36
CA THR A 136 -6.80 2.11 5.66
C THR A 136 -5.73 1.65 4.67
N TYR A 137 -5.88 2.03 3.40
CA TYR A 137 -5.02 1.59 2.32
C TYR A 137 -4.36 2.81 1.66
N SER A 138 -3.06 3.02 1.88
CA SER A 138 -2.34 4.18 1.32
C SER A 138 -1.07 3.77 0.60
N LYS A 139 -0.52 4.72 -0.18
CA LYS A 139 0.81 4.61 -0.80
C LYS A 139 1.96 4.42 0.19
N ASP A 140 1.69 4.58 1.48
CA ASP A 140 2.70 4.40 2.52
C ASP A 140 3.03 2.91 2.70
N HIS A 141 2.12 2.01 2.29
CA HIS A 141 2.26 0.55 2.52
C HIS A 141 1.87 -0.29 1.29
N ALA A 142 1.07 0.27 0.38
CA ALA A 142 0.61 -0.41 -0.83
C ALA A 142 1.09 0.31 -2.11
N TYR A 143 1.17 -0.44 -3.21
CA TYR A 143 1.54 0.10 -4.52
C TYR A 143 0.43 -0.03 -5.56
N TYR A 144 -0.15 -1.23 -5.62
CA TYR A 144 -1.36 -1.51 -6.39
C TYR A 144 -2.57 -1.57 -5.46
N ALA A 145 -3.73 -1.36 -6.06
CA ALA A 145 -4.98 -1.85 -5.53
C ALA A 145 -5.63 -2.70 -6.62
N SER A 146 -5.84 -3.99 -6.36
CA SER A 146 -6.32 -4.94 -7.36
C SER A 146 -7.61 -5.66 -6.99
N VAL A 147 -8.36 -6.08 -7.99
CA VAL A 147 -9.54 -6.94 -7.85
C VAL A 147 -9.83 -7.70 -9.15
N SER A 148 -10.47 -8.87 -9.05
CA SER A 148 -11.05 -9.54 -10.21
C SER A 148 -12.12 -8.64 -10.82
N PHE A 149 -12.05 -8.44 -12.14
CA PHE A 149 -13.06 -7.69 -12.87
C PHE A 149 -14.44 -8.31 -12.69
N LYS A 150 -14.54 -9.64 -12.78
CA LYS A 150 -15.78 -10.38 -12.55
C LYS A 150 -16.33 -10.18 -11.14
N ARG A 151 -15.47 -10.09 -10.12
CA ARG A 151 -15.88 -9.85 -8.73
C ARG A 151 -16.35 -8.42 -8.49
N ALA A 152 -15.63 -7.42 -9.02
CA ALA A 152 -15.96 -6.01 -8.82
C ALA A 152 -17.14 -5.53 -9.68
N ILE A 153 -17.22 -5.97 -10.93
CA ILE A 153 -18.13 -5.39 -11.94
C ILE A 153 -19.17 -6.40 -12.43
N SER A 154 -18.89 -7.70 -12.36
CA SER A 154 -19.65 -8.80 -13.00
C SER A 154 -19.52 -8.86 -14.54
N SER A 155 -20.34 -9.69 -15.18
CA SER A 155 -20.27 -9.95 -16.63
C SER A 155 -20.79 -8.76 -17.43
N ILE A 156 -20.12 -8.48 -18.56
CA ILE A 156 -20.49 -7.42 -19.50
C ILE A 156 -20.75 -8.09 -20.84
N ARG A 157 -22.02 -8.19 -21.25
CA ARG A 157 -22.40 -8.78 -22.55
C ARG A 157 -22.78 -7.73 -23.60
N THR A 158 -23.35 -6.61 -23.19
CA THR A 158 -23.90 -5.57 -24.08
C THR A 158 -23.36 -4.17 -23.76
N GLY A 159 -22.27 -4.09 -22.99
CA GLY A 159 -21.72 -2.84 -22.46
C GLY A 159 -22.01 -2.66 -20.97
N PHE A 160 -21.37 -1.65 -20.36
CA PHE A 160 -21.53 -1.39 -18.93
C PHE A 160 -22.88 -0.73 -18.64
N SER A 161 -23.57 -1.20 -17.60
CA SER A 161 -24.67 -0.47 -16.98
C SER A 161 -24.15 0.80 -16.27
N ALA A 162 -25.05 1.75 -15.99
CA ALA A 162 -24.72 2.95 -15.23
C ALA A 162 -24.12 2.63 -13.85
N LYS A 163 -24.66 1.59 -13.17
CA LYS A 163 -24.13 1.12 -11.89
C LYS A 163 -22.70 0.59 -12.02
N GLN A 164 -22.44 -0.24 -13.03
CA GLN A 164 -21.10 -0.79 -13.25
C GLN A 164 -20.07 0.31 -13.59
N LEU A 165 -20.45 1.31 -14.39
CA LEU A 165 -19.61 2.47 -14.65
C LEU A 165 -19.36 3.30 -13.38
N ALA A 166 -20.38 3.50 -12.55
CA ALA A 166 -20.24 4.21 -11.29
C ALA A 166 -19.25 3.50 -10.36
N THR A 167 -19.38 2.18 -10.18
CA THR A 167 -18.43 1.38 -9.37
C THR A 167 -17.00 1.45 -9.91
N LEU A 168 -16.81 1.31 -11.22
CA LEU A 168 -15.48 1.37 -11.84
C LEU A 168 -14.84 2.75 -11.66
N ARG A 169 -15.61 3.83 -11.85
CA ARG A 169 -15.15 5.21 -11.66
C ARG A 169 -14.79 5.49 -10.20
N GLU A 170 -15.63 5.07 -9.27
CA GLU A 170 -15.41 5.25 -7.83
C GLU A 170 -14.13 4.52 -7.39
N GLN A 171 -13.97 3.24 -7.73
CA GLN A 171 -12.78 2.47 -7.39
C GLN A 171 -11.49 3.09 -7.95
N ILE A 172 -11.50 3.51 -9.22
CA ILE A 172 -10.34 4.17 -9.85
C ILE A 172 -10.05 5.52 -9.18
N ALA A 173 -11.08 6.31 -8.89
CA ALA A 173 -10.92 7.61 -8.24
C ALA A 173 -10.33 7.47 -6.84
N VAL A 174 -10.91 6.60 -6.01
CA VAL A 174 -10.43 6.34 -4.64
C VAL A 174 -9.02 5.78 -4.66
N ALA A 175 -8.69 4.85 -5.57
CA ALA A 175 -7.31 4.35 -5.69
C ALA A 175 -6.32 5.46 -6.02
N LYS A 176 -6.67 6.32 -6.99
CA LYS A 176 -5.84 7.46 -7.38
C LYS A 176 -5.63 8.44 -6.22
N GLU A 177 -6.70 8.77 -5.50
CA GLU A 177 -6.66 9.67 -4.34
C GLU A 177 -5.86 9.06 -3.17
N SER A 178 -5.88 7.72 -3.05
CA SER A 178 -5.06 6.97 -2.10
C SER A 178 -3.57 6.90 -2.48
N GLY A 179 -3.19 7.42 -3.66
CA GLY A 179 -1.86 7.29 -4.23
C GLY A 179 -1.53 5.89 -4.77
N LEU A 180 -2.54 5.05 -5.00
CA LEU A 180 -2.42 3.68 -5.46
C LEU A 180 -2.74 3.55 -6.95
N LYS A 181 -2.20 2.51 -7.57
CA LYS A 181 -2.51 2.15 -8.96
C LYS A 181 -3.63 1.12 -9.00
N ALA A 182 -4.80 1.49 -9.54
CA ALA A 182 -5.90 0.55 -9.73
C ALA A 182 -5.56 -0.51 -10.78
N ARG A 183 -5.91 -1.77 -10.53
CA ARG A 183 -5.75 -2.89 -11.45
C ARG A 183 -6.96 -3.83 -11.41
N TYR A 184 -7.46 -4.17 -12.59
CA TYR A 184 -8.43 -5.25 -12.74
C TYR A 184 -7.75 -6.46 -13.38
N TRP A 185 -7.97 -7.65 -12.83
CA TRP A 185 -7.52 -8.92 -13.40
C TRP A 185 -8.72 -9.79 -13.79
N ASP A 186 -8.50 -10.87 -14.54
CA ASP A 186 -9.57 -11.64 -15.20
C ASP A 186 -10.52 -10.77 -16.04
N LEU A 187 -9.92 -9.94 -16.92
CA LEU A 187 -10.69 -9.13 -17.86
C LEU A 187 -11.47 -10.05 -18.82
N PRO A 188 -12.72 -9.69 -19.18
CA PRO A 188 -13.45 -10.42 -20.20
C PRO A 188 -12.69 -10.39 -21.54
N SER A 189 -12.68 -11.54 -22.22
CA SER A 189 -12.06 -11.75 -23.56
C SER A 189 -13.02 -11.43 -24.69
#